data_AF-A0A3N1XKS6-F1
#
_entry.id   AF-A0A3N1XKS6-F1
#
_cell.length_a   1.000
_cell.length_b   1.000
_cell.length_c   1.000
_cell.angle_alpha   90.00
_cell.angle_beta   90.00
_cell.angle_gamma   90.00
#
_symmetry.space_group_name_H-M   'P 1'
#
loop_
_entity.id
_entity.type
_entity.pdbx_description
1 polymer ?
#
loop_
_entity_poly.entity_id
_entity_poly.type
_entity_poly.pdbx_seq_one_letter_code
_entity_poly.pdbx_strand_id
1 'polypeptide(L)'
;MLVNLLTNTKAATNEEYKKVIKQKIKVFIFIMILGIVTFAFAIINELTNIISKDDFMSGVYNGIGSGLIGVSIALIIKNKKLLKDESALKKSRLYSQDERNIFIQQKAMRCASIMVLVFSYVGMLVAGLYSKAVFYCFWGVTMLFLFSYIIFIFYFNKKL
;
A
#
# COMPACT_ATOMS: atom_id res chain seq x y z
N MET A 1 -7.20 2.82 -7.03
CA MET A 1 -6.21 1.94 -7.70
C MET A 1 -5.78 0.83 -6.77
N LEU A 2 -4.93 1.07 -5.75
CA LEU A 2 -4.50 0.03 -4.77
C LEU A 2 -5.65 -0.74 -4.10
N VAL A 3 -6.71 -0.03 -3.65
CA VAL A 3 -7.80 -0.72 -2.95
C VAL A 3 -8.78 -1.44 -3.89
N ASN A 4 -8.86 -1.07 -5.18
CA ASN A 4 -9.67 -1.84 -6.14
C ASN A 4 -9.13 -3.26 -6.32
N LEU A 5 -7.82 -3.46 -6.12
CA LEU A 5 -7.20 -4.78 -6.11
C LEU A 5 -7.59 -5.62 -4.90
N LEU A 6 -7.73 -4.98 -3.73
CA LEU A 6 -8.04 -5.67 -2.46
C LEU A 6 -9.52 -6.02 -2.33
N THR A 7 -10.41 -5.25 -2.98
CA THR A 7 -11.86 -5.37 -2.81
C THR A 7 -12.55 -5.84 -4.09
N ASN A 8 -11.93 -6.71 -4.89
CA ASN A 8 -12.42 -7.18 -6.19
C ASN A 8 -13.85 -7.77 -6.09
N THR A 9 -14.84 -6.90 -6.12
CA THR A 9 -16.25 -7.18 -5.91
C THR A 9 -16.98 -6.54 -7.07
N LYS A 10 -17.65 -7.38 -7.87
CA LYS A 10 -18.59 -6.92 -8.90
C LYS A 10 -19.80 -6.31 -8.19
N ALA A 11 -19.74 -5.02 -7.86
CA ALA A 11 -20.87 -4.29 -7.31
C ALA A 11 -21.94 -4.05 -8.39
N ALA A 12 -23.00 -4.85 -8.39
CA ALA A 12 -24.09 -4.75 -9.36
C ALA A 12 -24.90 -3.46 -9.14
N THR A 13 -24.95 -2.97 -7.89
CA THR A 13 -25.74 -1.79 -7.49
C THR A 13 -24.86 -0.64 -6.96
N ASN A 14 -25.40 0.58 -6.98
CA ASN A 14 -24.73 1.75 -6.39
C ASN A 14 -24.55 1.58 -4.87
N GLU A 15 -25.50 0.93 -4.18
CA GLU A 15 -25.43 0.68 -2.73
C GLU A 15 -24.30 -0.28 -2.35
N GLU A 16 -24.09 -1.34 -3.13
CA GLU A 16 -22.93 -2.22 -2.96
C GLU A 16 -21.63 -1.46 -3.20
N TYR A 17 -21.59 -0.61 -4.21
CA TYR A 17 -20.39 0.19 -4.51
C TYR A 17 -20.09 1.21 -3.41
N LYS A 18 -21.10 1.78 -2.73
CA LYS A 18 -20.90 2.61 -1.52
C LYS A 18 -20.18 1.82 -0.43
N LYS A 19 -20.53 0.55 -0.21
CA LYS A 19 -19.83 -0.31 0.78
C LYS A 19 -18.36 -0.49 0.40
N VAL A 20 -18.08 -0.71 -0.89
CA VAL A 20 -16.71 -0.81 -1.41
C VAL A 20 -15.93 0.49 -1.15
N ILE A 21 -16.50 1.66 -1.48
CA ILE A 21 -15.84 2.96 -1.20
C ILE A 21 -15.63 3.19 0.31
N LYS A 22 -16.57 2.79 1.17
CA LYS A 22 -16.40 2.84 2.63
C LYS A 22 -15.24 1.95 3.10
N GLN A 23 -15.06 0.76 2.52
CA GLN A 23 -13.89 -0.08 2.80
C GLN A 23 -12.59 0.60 2.34
N LYS A 24 -12.57 1.28 1.17
CA LYS A 24 -11.41 2.07 0.75
C LYS A 24 -11.02 3.13 1.77
N ILE A 25 -12.01 3.84 2.31
CA ILE A 25 -11.78 4.84 3.35
C ILE A 25 -11.17 4.18 4.59
N LYS A 26 -11.65 3.01 5.03
CA LYS A 26 -11.04 2.28 6.16
C LYS A 26 -9.57 1.93 5.91
N VAL A 27 -9.24 1.46 4.70
CA VAL A 27 -7.83 1.16 4.32
C VAL A 27 -6.98 2.43 4.37
N PHE A 28 -7.47 3.56 3.85
CA PHE A 28 -6.72 4.83 3.93
C PHE A 28 -6.58 5.35 5.37
N ILE A 29 -7.57 5.13 6.24
CA ILE A 29 -7.45 5.44 7.67
C ILE A 29 -6.36 4.58 8.31
N PHE A 30 -6.29 3.28 7.97
CA PHE A 30 -5.23 2.41 8.47
C PHE A 30 -3.84 2.88 8.02
N ILE A 31 -3.68 3.25 6.74
CA ILE A 31 -2.43 3.81 6.21
C ILE A 31 -2.06 5.14 6.91
N MET A 32 -3.05 5.98 7.19
CA MET A 32 -2.87 7.22 7.95
C MET A 32 -2.36 6.95 9.37
N ILE A 33 -2.92 5.95 10.06
CA ILE A 33 -2.46 5.55 11.40
C ILE A 33 -0.99 5.10 11.36
N LEU A 34 -0.61 4.28 10.37
CA LEU A 34 0.79 3.91 10.17
C LEU A 34 1.69 5.14 9.97
N GLY A 35 1.25 6.10 9.16
CA GLY A 35 1.97 7.36 8.97
C GLY A 35 2.14 8.16 10.27
N ILE A 36 1.09 8.23 11.10
CA ILE A 36 1.14 8.90 12.42
C ILE A 36 2.11 8.18 13.35
N VAL A 37 2.10 6.84 13.38
CA VAL A 37 3.04 6.07 14.20
C VAL A 37 4.49 6.32 13.76
N THR A 38 4.77 6.32 12.45
CA THR A 38 6.11 6.62 11.92
C THR A 38 6.55 8.05 12.26
N PHE A 39 5.65 9.02 12.15
CA PHE A 39 5.95 10.42 12.47
C PHE A 39 6.16 10.64 13.98
N ALA A 40 5.33 10.03 14.82
CA ALA A 40 5.48 10.08 16.28
C ALA A 40 6.78 9.42 16.74
N PHE A 41 7.17 8.31 16.12
CA PHE A 41 8.43 7.65 16.40
C PHE A 41 9.64 8.56 16.13
N ALA A 42 9.61 9.31 15.01
CA ALA A 42 10.66 10.28 14.68
C ALA A 42 10.79 11.38 15.74
N ILE A 43 9.66 11.98 16.14
CA ILE A 43 9.62 13.03 17.18
C ILE A 43 10.12 12.50 18.54
N ILE A 44 9.67 11.31 18.95
CA ILE A 44 10.09 10.71 20.22
C ILE A 44 11.60 10.48 20.21
N ASN A 45 12.16 9.96 19.11
CA ASN A 45 13.59 9.75 19.00
C ASN A 45 14.37 11.08 19.10
N GLU A 46 13.89 12.14 18.44
CA GLU A 46 14.50 13.47 18.51
C GLU A 46 14.47 14.06 19.92
N LEU A 47 13.39 13.85 20.68
CA LEU A 47 13.25 14.34 22.06
C LEU A 47 14.08 13.55 23.08
N THR A 48 14.22 12.24 22.87
CA THR A 48 14.80 11.33 23.86
C THR A 48 16.26 10.96 23.59
N ASN A 49 16.79 11.26 22.39
CA ASN A 49 18.14 10.86 21.94
C ASN A 49 18.45 9.37 22.18
N ILE A 50 17.44 8.49 22.08
CA ILE A 50 17.59 7.04 22.34
C ILE A 50 18.49 6.38 21.27
N ILE A 51 18.39 6.84 20.02
CA ILE A 51 19.25 6.38 18.92
C ILE A 51 20.19 7.53 18.57
N SER A 52 21.45 7.22 18.24
CA SER A 52 22.44 8.21 17.82
C SER A 52 21.83 9.15 16.77
N LYS A 53 22.02 10.45 16.99
CA LYS A 53 21.41 11.55 16.23
C LYS A 53 21.90 11.56 14.78
N ASP A 54 21.38 10.64 13.99
CA ASP A 54 21.52 10.64 12.54
C ASP A 54 20.39 11.52 11.99
N ASP A 55 20.72 12.79 11.79
CA ASP A 55 19.79 13.81 11.28
C ASP A 55 19.15 13.37 9.94
N PHE A 56 19.83 12.54 9.15
CA PHE A 56 19.30 12.02 7.89
C PHE A 56 18.13 11.06 8.12
N MET A 57 18.28 10.08 9.03
CA MET A 57 17.23 9.09 9.29
C MET A 57 15.99 9.71 9.95
N SER A 58 16.19 10.70 10.83
CA SER A 58 15.08 11.48 11.39
C SER A 58 14.30 12.20 10.28
N GLY A 59 15.02 12.85 9.35
CA GLY A 59 14.42 13.47 8.17
C GLY A 59 13.63 12.49 7.29
N VAL A 60 14.16 11.28 7.07
CA VAL A 60 13.48 10.22 6.29
C VAL A 60 12.18 9.78 6.97
N TYR A 61 12.18 9.51 8.27
CA TYR A 61 10.97 9.10 8.99
C TYR A 61 9.91 10.20 9.03
N ASN A 62 10.33 11.46 9.24
CA ASN A 62 9.44 12.61 9.18
C ASN A 62 8.83 12.78 7.77
N GLY A 63 9.64 12.62 6.73
CA GLY A 63 9.20 12.69 5.33
C GLY A 63 8.19 11.59 4.96
N ILE A 64 8.50 10.33 5.31
CA ILE A 64 7.59 9.20 5.05
C ILE A 64 6.31 9.33 5.86
N GLY A 65 6.40 9.64 7.15
CA GLY A 65 5.25 9.80 8.04
C GLY A 65 4.30 10.90 7.56
N SER A 66 4.83 12.10 7.31
CA SER A 66 4.04 13.22 6.79
C SER A 66 3.45 12.96 5.40
N GLY A 67 4.20 12.31 4.51
CA GLY A 67 3.74 11.92 3.18
C GLY A 67 2.56 10.94 3.23
N LEU A 68 2.66 9.90 4.06
CA LEU A 68 1.57 8.92 4.26
C LEU A 68 0.31 9.58 4.82
N ILE A 69 0.46 10.50 5.78
CA ILE A 69 -0.65 11.25 6.36
C ILE A 69 -1.32 12.12 5.29
N GLY A 70 -0.55 12.94 4.59
CA GLY A 70 -1.05 13.88 3.58
C GLY A 70 -1.80 13.18 2.43
N VAL A 71 -1.19 12.13 1.86
CA VAL A 71 -1.81 11.35 0.78
C VAL A 71 -3.09 10.65 1.29
N SER A 72 -3.06 10.09 2.50
CA SER A 72 -4.23 9.42 3.07
C SER A 72 -5.40 10.40 3.29
N ILE A 73 -5.14 11.59 3.83
CA ILE A 73 -6.17 12.63 4.03
C ILE A 73 -6.80 13.02 2.69
N ALA A 74 -5.98 13.32 1.67
CA ALA A 74 -6.46 13.69 0.34
C ALA A 74 -7.37 12.61 -0.26
N LEU A 75 -6.96 11.33 -0.16
CA LEU A 75 -7.75 10.20 -0.64
C LEU A 75 -9.03 9.98 0.17
N ILE A 76 -9.00 10.14 1.49
CA ILE A 76 -10.19 10.04 2.35
C ILE A 76 -11.20 11.11 1.97
N ILE A 77 -10.77 12.37 1.81
CA ILE A 77 -11.65 13.49 1.42
C ILE A 77 -12.26 13.22 0.05
N LYS A 78 -11.45 12.80 -0.94
CA LYS A 78 -11.94 12.46 -2.29
C LYS A 78 -12.99 11.35 -2.26
N ASN A 79 -12.77 10.28 -1.49
CA ASN A 79 -13.73 9.18 -1.39
C ASN A 79 -14.99 9.56 -0.57
N LYS A 80 -14.87 10.41 0.45
CA LYS A 80 -16.03 10.96 1.17
C LYS A 80 -16.89 11.86 0.28
N LYS A 81 -16.28 12.70 -0.56
CA LYS A 81 -17.00 13.50 -1.58
C LYS A 81 -17.70 12.60 -2.59
N LEU A 82 -17.03 11.55 -3.07
CA LEU A 82 -17.60 10.57 -4.00
C LEU A 82 -18.84 9.85 -3.42
N LEU A 83 -18.90 9.60 -2.12
CA LEU A 83 -20.06 8.98 -1.47
C LEU A 83 -21.30 9.90 -1.42
N LYS A 84 -21.12 11.22 -1.52
CA LYS A 84 -22.21 12.20 -1.46
C LYS A 84 -22.83 12.48 -2.84
N ASP A 85 -22.12 12.18 -3.92
CA ASP A 85 -22.55 12.45 -5.30
C ASP A 85 -22.88 11.13 -6.04
N GLU A 86 -24.18 10.85 -6.21
CA GLU A 86 -24.69 9.67 -6.94
C GLU A 86 -24.19 9.60 -8.39
N SER A 87 -24.06 10.74 -9.07
CA SER A 87 -23.65 10.80 -10.47
C SER A 87 -22.17 10.44 -10.62
N ALA A 88 -21.31 11.00 -9.76
CA ALA A 88 -19.89 10.69 -9.72
C ALA A 88 -19.65 9.26 -9.25
N LEU A 89 -20.45 8.77 -8.30
CA LEU A 89 -20.41 7.39 -7.81
C LEU A 89 -20.70 6.39 -8.93
N LYS A 90 -21.77 6.62 -9.73
CA LYS A 90 -22.11 5.78 -10.88
C LYS A 90 -21.00 5.76 -11.92
N LYS A 91 -20.45 6.93 -12.28
CA LYS A 91 -19.31 7.03 -13.22
C LYS A 91 -18.08 6.25 -12.71
N SER A 92 -17.75 6.41 -11.42
CA SER A 92 -16.64 5.72 -10.78
C SER A 92 -16.83 4.19 -10.74
N ARG A 93 -18.06 3.72 -10.57
CA ARG A 93 -18.42 2.29 -10.62
C ARG A 93 -18.19 1.70 -12.01
N LEU A 94 -18.75 2.33 -13.05
CA LEU A 94 -18.58 1.89 -14.43
C LEU A 94 -17.10 1.86 -14.82
N TYR A 95 -16.36 2.93 -14.49
CA TYR A 95 -14.92 2.99 -14.74
C TYR A 95 -14.13 1.86 -14.03
N SER A 96 -14.52 1.51 -12.80
CA SER A 96 -13.85 0.47 -12.01
C SER A 96 -14.17 -0.96 -12.48
N GLN A 97 -15.29 -1.15 -13.19
CA GLN A 97 -15.75 -2.44 -13.70
C GLN A 97 -15.38 -2.69 -15.15
N ASP A 98 -14.82 -1.69 -15.83
CA ASP A 98 -14.32 -1.83 -17.19
C ASP A 98 -13.22 -2.91 -17.26
N GLU A 99 -13.46 -3.95 -18.05
CA GLU A 99 -12.58 -5.10 -18.21
C GLU A 99 -11.18 -4.69 -18.68
N ARG A 100 -11.09 -3.67 -19.54
CA ARG A 100 -9.81 -3.14 -20.02
C ARG A 100 -9.02 -2.53 -18.86
N ASN A 101 -9.68 -1.76 -18.00
CA ASN A 101 -9.02 -1.14 -16.85
C ASN A 101 -8.57 -2.19 -15.82
N ILE A 102 -9.36 -3.24 -15.63
CA ILE A 102 -9.00 -4.36 -14.76
C ILE A 102 -7.77 -5.08 -15.32
N PHE A 103 -7.76 -5.39 -16.62
CA PHE A 103 -6.63 -6.06 -17.27
C PHE A 103 -5.34 -5.24 -17.20
N ILE A 104 -5.39 -3.94 -17.50
CA ILE A 104 -4.22 -3.05 -17.39
C ILE A 104 -3.70 -3.05 -15.95
N GLN A 105 -4.58 -2.96 -14.95
CA GLN A 105 -4.18 -2.98 -13.55
C GLN A 105 -3.53 -4.30 -13.13
N GLN A 106 -4.08 -5.44 -13.56
CA GLN A 106 -3.49 -6.76 -13.28
C GLN A 106 -2.11 -6.90 -13.91
N LYS A 107 -1.96 -6.48 -15.18
CA LYS A 107 -0.67 -6.51 -15.89
C LYS A 107 0.36 -5.60 -15.23
N ALA A 108 -0.04 -4.37 -14.86
CA ALA A 108 0.82 -3.43 -14.16
C ALA A 108 1.27 -3.99 -12.80
N MET A 109 0.35 -4.57 -12.01
CA MET A 109 0.71 -5.20 -10.73
C MET A 109 1.64 -6.39 -10.90
N ARG A 110 1.44 -7.23 -11.91
CA ARG A 110 2.35 -8.34 -12.21
C ARG A 110 3.76 -7.83 -12.52
N CYS A 111 3.88 -6.82 -13.38
CA CYS A 111 5.16 -6.20 -13.70
C CYS A 111 5.80 -5.55 -12.47
N ALA A 112 5.03 -4.79 -11.67
CA ALA A 112 5.52 -4.14 -10.46
C ALA A 112 6.03 -5.16 -9.43
N SER A 113 5.29 -6.25 -9.20
CA SER A 113 5.70 -7.34 -8.32
C SER A 113 7.01 -7.99 -8.75
N ILE A 114 7.19 -8.23 -10.05
CA ILE A 114 8.45 -8.76 -10.61
C ILE A 114 9.59 -7.75 -10.39
N MET A 115 9.35 -6.47 -10.66
CA MET A 115 10.37 -5.43 -10.47
C MET A 115 10.79 -5.30 -9.01
N VAL A 116 9.86 -5.40 -8.05
CA VAL A 116 10.20 -5.42 -6.62
C VAL A 116 11.13 -6.58 -6.30
N LEU A 117 10.86 -7.80 -6.79
CA LEU A 117 11.75 -8.95 -6.60
C LEU A 117 13.13 -8.73 -7.24
N VAL A 118 13.18 -8.17 -8.44
CA VAL A 118 14.45 -7.85 -9.14
C VAL A 118 15.27 -6.84 -8.34
N PHE A 119 14.65 -5.73 -7.90
CA PHE A 119 15.35 -4.71 -7.11
C PHE A 119 15.76 -5.24 -5.74
N SER A 120 14.93 -6.06 -5.09
CA SER A 120 15.32 -6.72 -3.84
C SER A 120 16.51 -7.66 -4.05
N TYR A 121 16.56 -8.40 -5.16
CA TYR A 121 17.69 -9.26 -5.49
C TYR A 121 18.98 -8.49 -5.75
N VAL A 122 18.94 -7.44 -6.57
CA VAL A 122 20.09 -6.55 -6.79
C VAL A 122 20.54 -5.92 -5.47
N GLY A 123 19.59 -5.47 -4.64
CA GLY A 123 19.86 -4.96 -3.29
C GLY A 123 20.58 -5.98 -2.40
N MET A 124 20.20 -7.26 -2.45
CA MET A 124 20.89 -8.33 -1.72
C MET A 124 22.32 -8.56 -2.23
N LEU A 125 22.54 -8.57 -3.54
CA LEU A 125 23.88 -8.76 -4.11
C LEU A 125 24.85 -7.66 -3.65
N VAL A 126 24.39 -6.41 -3.68
CA VAL A 126 25.18 -5.28 -3.19
C VAL A 126 25.35 -5.37 -1.68
N ALA A 127 24.26 -5.55 -0.92
CA ALA A 127 24.29 -5.60 0.53
C ALA A 127 25.17 -6.72 1.10
N GLY A 128 25.24 -7.86 0.41
CA GLY A 128 26.09 -8.99 0.79
C GLY A 128 27.59 -8.64 0.84
N LEU A 129 28.01 -7.59 0.13
CA LEU A 129 29.40 -7.10 0.13
C LEU A 129 29.70 -6.15 1.29
N TYR A 130 28.68 -5.48 1.86
CA TYR A 130 28.86 -4.41 2.85
C TYR A 130 28.36 -4.79 4.25
N SER A 131 27.15 -5.34 4.36
CA SER A 131 26.50 -5.59 5.64
C SER A 131 25.54 -6.76 5.59
N LYS A 132 25.81 -7.76 6.45
CA LYS A 132 24.92 -8.91 6.66
C LYS A 132 23.52 -8.47 7.13
N ALA A 133 23.42 -7.39 7.91
CA ALA A 133 22.13 -6.89 8.39
C ALA A 133 21.25 -6.41 7.23
N VAL A 134 21.81 -5.59 6.32
CA VAL A 134 21.08 -5.08 5.15
C VAL A 134 20.71 -6.23 4.20
N PHE A 135 21.59 -7.22 4.04
CA PHE A 135 21.29 -8.43 3.28
C PHE A 135 20.06 -9.16 3.84
N TYR A 136 20.02 -9.42 5.16
CA TYR A 136 18.89 -10.10 5.79
C TYR A 136 17.60 -9.29 5.74
N CYS A 137 17.64 -7.95 5.73
CA CYS A 137 16.45 -7.12 5.52
C CYS A 137 15.84 -7.36 4.13
N PHE A 138 16.63 -7.28 3.05
CA PHE A 138 16.13 -7.54 1.70
C PHE A 138 15.71 -9.01 1.50
N TRP A 139 16.45 -9.94 2.09
CA TRP A 139 16.10 -11.36 2.10
C TRP A 139 14.75 -11.60 2.79
N GLY A 140 14.56 -11.01 3.97
CA GLY A 140 13.31 -11.12 4.72
C GLY A 140 12.10 -10.58 3.96
N VAL A 141 12.23 -9.41 3.32
CA VAL A 141 11.17 -8.85 2.46
C VAL A 141 10.87 -9.77 1.28
N THR A 142 11.90 -10.32 0.64
CA THR A 142 11.75 -11.25 -0.49
C THR A 142 11.02 -12.54 -0.07
N MET A 143 11.44 -13.16 1.04
CA MET A 143 10.81 -14.37 1.57
C MET A 143 9.37 -14.10 1.99
N LEU A 144 9.12 -13.01 2.71
CA LEU A 144 7.77 -12.62 3.11
C LEU A 144 6.86 -12.46 1.89
N PHE A 145 7.35 -11.83 0.82
CA PHE A 145 6.60 -11.69 -0.43
C PHE A 145 6.29 -13.05 -1.06
N LEU A 146 7.27 -13.95 -1.18
CA LEU A 146 7.10 -15.28 -1.78
C LEU A 146 6.13 -16.15 -0.97
N PHE A 147 6.27 -16.20 0.36
CA PHE A 147 5.33 -16.92 1.22
C PHE A 147 3.91 -16.35 1.12
N SER A 148 3.77 -15.03 1.14
CA SER A 148 2.46 -14.39 0.95
C SER A 148 1.84 -14.78 -0.39
N TYR A 149 2.64 -14.78 -1.47
CA TYR A 149 2.17 -15.17 -2.80
C TYR A 149 1.69 -16.63 -2.84
N ILE A 150 2.45 -17.56 -2.26
CA ILE A 150 2.07 -18.98 -2.17
C ILE A 150 0.78 -19.14 -1.37
N ILE A 151 0.69 -18.50 -0.20
CA ILE A 151 -0.52 -18.54 0.65
C ILE A 151 -1.73 -18.03 -0.12
N PHE A 152 -1.60 -16.89 -0.82
CA PHE A 152 -2.69 -16.34 -1.60
C PHE A 152 -3.08 -17.23 -2.78
N ILE A 153 -2.13 -17.84 -3.50
CA ILE A 153 -2.45 -18.84 -4.53
C ILE A 153 -3.26 -19.98 -3.94
N PHE A 154 -2.82 -20.58 -2.84
CA PHE A 154 -3.55 -21.68 -2.22
C PHE A 154 -4.94 -21.26 -1.75
N TYR A 155 -5.08 -20.06 -1.18
CA TYR A 155 -6.37 -19.53 -0.76
C TYR A 155 -7.32 -19.32 -1.94
N PHE A 156 -6.85 -18.69 -3.02
CA PHE A 156 -7.68 -18.40 -4.18
C PHE A 156 -7.98 -19.66 -5.02
N ASN A 157 -7.03 -20.59 -5.17
CA ASN A 157 -7.27 -21.87 -5.86
C ASN A 157 -8.33 -22.74 -5.15
N LYS A 158 -8.51 -22.59 -3.84
CA LYS A 158 -9.57 -23.30 -3.10
C LYS A 158 -10.94 -22.62 -3.18
N LYS A 159 -10.98 -21.34 -3.57
CA LYS A 159 -12.18 -20.50 -3.49
C LYS A 159 -12.77 -20.18 -4.87
N LEU A 160 -11.95 -20.18 -5.91
CA LEU A 160 -12.32 -20.06 -7.32
C LEU A 160 -12.55 -21.45 -7.91
#